data_AF-A0A429GJ64-F1
#
_entry.id   AF-A0A429GJ64-F1
#
_cell.length_a   1.000
_cell.length_b   1.000
_cell.length_c   1.000
_cell.angle_alpha   90.00
_cell.angle_beta   90.00
_cell.angle_gamma   90.00
#
_symmetry.space_group_name_H-M   'P 1'
#
loop_
_entity.id
_entity.type
_entity.pdbx_description
1 polymer ?
#
loop_
_entity_poly.entity_id
_entity_poly.type
_entity_poly.pdbx_seq_one_letter_code
_entity_poly.pdbx_strand_id
1 'polypeptide(L)'
;MPRIDVYLSDDKTSLYIEKAVNTLKPSLKKLYGYDVRIVKVKDSTSALIALREGVDELPAIKIKDRVFKLAEAERAVNMLLSGKSPDELLERRVSSDALKKRAENILRNAESMSISLESIAPQAKDIIESIKNLESEIYESEFKELDSELREIEDILIKESKKLQRMKEVKSQAEDLYRQVLDGISSLKETLSRIQIIHADMLIKSLESDAINPSDCGEDIDCLEKSINLSRNLISVISSIKGDISSLERPLSVLKRVLAGEFDDTAAWFDASFKTSAFSNFIRRVKENYRDGITLSNISDIEKAKKDLSLLDTMASGMEAGVVVRRSGLSLDRLIAVIGDEASSLVNIVRDDSIDLNERMLAVSTFLSKHMKSLASAAEVMEEVRRMFPIWERYVSSVLESKSIIRAEELARIPKQWRDAVIDNMVNKKMAIRLPDGRIAAKLTREVVESYKLEVKNRIDRTLKIILKMEGMGISLVGQEKELKDLLSKLEGTDLSDVDSAYSALIEIDRKLKEIENNLREAISK
;
A
#
# COMPACT_ATOMS: atom_id res chain seq x y z
N MET A 1 12.80 41.96 79.27
CA MET A 1 12.99 42.82 78.09
C MET A 1 14.40 42.60 77.58
N PRO A 2 14.64 42.55 76.26
CA PRO A 2 15.99 42.43 75.74
C PRO A 2 16.82 43.66 76.17
N ARG A 3 18.09 43.43 76.50
CA ARG A 3 18.95 44.44 77.13
C ARG A 3 20.27 44.56 76.37
N ILE A 4 20.73 45.80 76.24
CA ILE A 4 22.04 46.16 75.73
C ILE A 4 22.89 46.57 76.93
N ASP A 5 24.00 45.87 77.12
CA ASP A 5 24.96 46.12 78.19
C ASP A 5 26.22 46.76 77.64
N VAL A 6 26.48 48.01 78.03
CA VAL A 6 27.59 48.81 77.54
C VAL A 6 28.64 48.94 78.65
N TYR A 7 29.78 48.30 78.44
CA TYR A 7 30.91 48.23 79.35
C TYR A 7 31.99 49.22 78.95
N LEU A 8 32.35 50.12 79.84
CA LEU A 8 33.17 51.29 79.53
C LEU A 8 34.37 51.42 80.47
N SER A 9 35.50 51.85 79.92
CA SER A 9 36.70 52.28 80.66
C SER A 9 36.74 53.82 80.74
N ASP A 10 37.83 54.39 81.27
CA ASP A 10 38.06 55.84 81.29
C ASP A 10 38.76 56.37 80.01
N ASP A 11 38.82 55.59 78.92
CA ASP A 11 39.41 56.02 77.66
C ASP A 11 38.48 56.91 76.79
N LYS A 12 39.06 57.53 75.75
CA LYS A 12 38.35 58.45 74.86
C LYS A 12 37.23 57.76 74.06
N THR A 13 37.44 56.50 73.66
CA THR A 13 36.46 55.73 72.87
C THR A 13 35.25 55.38 73.74
N SER A 14 35.47 55.05 75.01
CA SER A 14 34.44 54.78 76.01
C SER A 14 33.58 56.02 76.27
N LEU A 15 34.19 57.21 76.37
CA LEU A 15 33.46 58.48 76.50
C LEU A 15 32.59 58.78 75.27
N TYR A 16 33.09 58.49 74.07
CA TYR A 16 32.33 58.62 72.82
C TYR A 16 31.12 57.67 72.80
N ILE A 17 31.35 56.39 73.06
CA ILE A 17 30.31 55.35 73.13
C ILE A 17 29.27 55.71 74.20
N GLU A 18 29.68 56.17 75.38
CA GLU A 18 28.78 56.60 76.45
C GLU A 18 27.82 57.69 75.98
N LYS A 19 28.35 58.72 75.32
CA LYS A 19 27.57 59.85 74.83
C LYS A 19 26.57 59.41 73.76
N ALA A 20 27.04 58.66 72.77
CA ALA A 20 26.23 58.15 71.67
C ALA A 20 25.09 57.23 72.15
N VAL A 21 25.40 56.29 73.04
CA VAL A 21 24.41 55.36 73.62
C VAL A 21 23.39 56.11 74.47
N ASN A 22 23.79 57.12 75.24
CA ASN A 22 22.86 57.95 76.00
C ASN A 22 21.90 58.74 75.09
N THR A 23 22.35 59.18 73.92
CA THR A 23 21.48 59.77 72.89
C THR A 23 20.50 58.75 72.31
N LEU A 24 20.93 57.49 72.13
CA LEU A 24 20.13 56.43 71.53
C LEU A 24 19.12 55.78 72.49
N LYS A 25 19.37 55.83 73.81
CA LYS A 25 18.56 55.19 74.86
C LYS A 25 17.04 55.33 74.68
N PRO A 26 16.48 56.55 74.49
CA PRO A 26 15.03 56.71 74.32
C PRO A 26 14.51 56.01 73.06
N SER A 27 15.24 56.10 71.95
CA SER A 27 14.89 55.51 70.65
C SER A 27 14.96 53.99 70.69
N LEU A 28 16.01 53.42 71.29
CA LEU A 28 16.18 51.97 71.43
C LEU A 28 15.06 51.33 72.26
N LYS A 29 14.62 52.00 73.32
CA LYS A 29 13.51 51.55 74.16
C LYS A 29 12.16 51.70 73.47
N LYS A 30 11.91 52.84 72.79
CA LYS A 30 10.62 53.14 72.16
C LYS A 30 10.39 52.36 70.86
N LEU A 31 11.41 52.24 70.02
CA LEU A 31 11.29 51.65 68.68
C LEU A 31 11.56 50.14 68.67
N TYR A 32 12.52 49.68 69.48
CA TYR A 32 13.00 48.29 69.44
C TYR A 32 12.76 47.52 70.75
N GLY A 33 12.25 48.17 71.80
CA GLY A 33 11.97 47.52 73.09
C GLY A 33 13.21 47.12 73.90
N TYR A 34 14.40 47.62 73.52
CA TYR A 34 15.65 47.33 74.22
C TYR A 34 15.88 48.30 75.37
N ASP A 35 16.19 47.76 76.55
CA ASP A 35 16.69 48.57 77.67
C ASP A 35 18.22 48.67 77.60
N VAL A 36 18.79 49.78 78.07
CA VAL A 36 20.24 50.00 77.98
C VAL A 36 20.85 50.27 79.34
N ARG A 37 21.77 49.40 79.74
CA ARG A 37 22.55 49.55 80.97
C ARG A 37 23.99 49.93 80.62
N ILE A 38 24.49 50.95 81.30
CA ILE A 38 25.89 51.38 81.19
C ILE A 38 26.60 50.94 82.46
N VAL A 39 27.71 50.22 82.31
CA VAL A 39 28.55 49.71 83.39
C VAL A 39 29.94 50.33 83.24
N LYS A 40 30.31 51.22 84.16
CA LYS A 40 31.66 51.79 84.22
C LYS A 40 32.56 50.84 85.01
N VAL A 41 33.60 50.34 84.38
CA VAL A 41 34.53 49.39 84.98
C VAL A 41 35.71 50.17 85.57
N LYS A 42 35.67 50.42 86.89
CA LYS A 42 36.64 51.28 87.60
C LYS A 42 37.37 50.60 88.75
N ASP A 43 36.90 49.41 89.15
CA ASP A 43 37.43 48.64 90.26
C ASP A 43 37.43 47.13 89.95
N SER A 44 38.07 46.35 90.80
CA SER A 44 38.17 44.89 90.65
C SER A 44 36.80 44.20 90.65
N THR A 45 35.81 44.75 91.34
CA THR A 45 34.46 44.18 91.47
C THR A 45 33.68 44.32 90.16
N SER A 46 33.69 45.51 89.56
CA SER A 46 33.06 45.79 88.26
C SER A 46 33.75 45.06 87.11
N ALA A 47 35.08 44.87 87.18
CA ALA A 47 35.82 44.07 86.21
C ALA A 47 35.44 42.57 86.26
N LEU A 48 35.27 42.00 87.46
CA LEU A 48 34.81 40.62 87.63
C LEU A 48 33.39 40.39 87.09
N ILE A 49 32.50 41.38 87.21
CA ILE A 49 31.15 41.32 86.65
C ILE A 49 31.20 41.32 85.11
N ALA A 50 32.02 42.20 84.51
CA ALA A 50 32.21 42.25 83.06
C ALA A 50 32.76 40.91 82.51
N LEU A 51 33.78 40.35 83.16
CA LEU A 51 34.35 39.05 82.78
C LEU A 51 33.35 37.89 82.85
N ARG A 52 32.52 37.84 83.90
CA ARG A 52 31.44 36.83 84.03
C ARG A 52 30.41 36.93 82.90
N GLU A 53 30.25 38.10 82.32
CA GLU A 53 29.34 38.32 81.20
C GLU A 53 30.01 38.12 79.83
N GLY A 54 31.26 37.66 79.78
CA GLY A 54 32.01 37.37 78.56
C GLY A 54 32.78 38.58 77.99
N VAL A 55 32.94 39.64 78.80
CA VAL A 55 33.65 40.87 78.43
C VAL A 55 35.04 40.86 79.06
N ASP A 56 36.05 40.57 78.24
CA ASP A 56 37.48 40.54 78.59
C ASP A 56 38.24 41.80 78.12
N GLU A 57 37.64 42.60 77.22
CA GLU A 57 38.21 43.83 76.67
C GLU A 57 37.19 44.98 76.74
N LEU A 58 37.68 46.21 76.94
CA LEU A 58 36.88 47.44 77.05
C LEU A 58 37.38 48.50 76.07
N PRO A 59 36.50 49.34 75.49
CA PRO A 59 35.05 49.32 75.64
C PRO A 59 34.40 48.13 74.95
N ALA A 60 33.24 47.70 75.46
CA ALA A 60 32.46 46.62 74.86
C ALA A 60 30.97 46.86 74.94
N ILE A 61 30.24 46.32 73.96
CA ILE A 61 28.78 46.32 73.93
C ILE A 61 28.32 44.90 73.80
N LYS A 62 27.49 44.47 74.74
CA LYS A 62 26.84 43.17 74.70
C LYS A 62 25.38 43.34 74.32
N ILE A 63 24.96 42.63 73.28
CA ILE A 63 23.57 42.56 72.84
C ILE A 63 23.21 41.08 72.81
N LYS A 64 22.27 40.65 73.66
CA LYS A 64 21.97 39.22 73.90
C LYS A 64 23.27 38.45 74.22
N ASP A 65 23.63 37.45 73.41
CA ASP A 65 24.80 36.59 73.63
C ASP A 65 26.07 37.08 72.91
N ARG A 66 25.97 38.13 72.08
CA ARG A 66 27.12 38.66 71.31
C ARG A 66 27.76 39.84 72.03
N VAL A 67 29.09 39.81 72.11
CA VAL A 67 29.91 40.89 72.68
C VAL A 67 30.73 41.53 71.56
N PHE A 68 30.48 42.80 71.28
CA PHE A 68 31.29 43.65 70.38
C PHE A 68 32.36 44.33 71.23
N LYS A 69 33.64 44.11 70.92
CA LYS A 69 34.78 44.60 71.74
C LYS A 69 35.58 45.65 70.99
N LEU A 70 36.20 46.58 71.72
CA LEU A 70 37.13 47.59 71.20
C LEU A 70 36.54 48.37 70.01
N ALA A 71 37.21 48.32 68.85
CA ALA A 71 36.78 48.98 67.63
C ALA A 71 35.41 48.45 67.11
N GLU A 72 35.03 47.22 67.43
CA GLU A 72 33.71 46.69 67.08
C GLU A 72 32.61 47.32 67.93
N ALA A 73 32.89 47.65 69.20
CA ALA A 73 31.95 48.35 70.06
C ALA A 73 31.65 49.76 69.51
N GLU A 74 32.70 50.47 69.06
CA GLU A 74 32.56 51.78 68.41
C GLU A 74 31.77 51.69 67.10
N ARG A 75 32.07 50.70 66.24
CA ARG A 75 31.30 50.47 65.01
C ARG A 75 29.84 50.12 65.29
N ALA A 76 29.57 49.26 66.27
CA ALA A 76 28.22 48.89 66.66
C ALA A 76 27.41 50.11 67.08
N VAL A 77 28.00 51.03 67.86
CA VAL A 77 27.37 52.31 68.20
C VAL A 77 27.11 53.17 66.98
N ASN A 78 28.07 53.31 66.08
CA ASN A 78 27.91 54.11 64.87
C ASN A 78 26.80 53.58 63.97
N MET A 79 26.66 52.25 63.88
CA MET A 79 25.57 51.60 63.18
C MET A 79 24.21 51.90 63.85
N LEU A 80 24.12 51.79 65.18
CA LEU A 80 22.88 52.18 65.90
C LEU A 80 22.54 53.67 65.71
N LEU A 81 23.56 54.55 65.70
CA LEU A 81 23.38 55.98 65.42
C LEU A 81 22.87 56.24 64.00
N SER A 82 23.25 55.42 63.02
CA SER A 82 22.74 55.49 61.66
C SER A 82 21.32 54.94 61.48
N GLY A 83 20.69 54.50 62.57
CA GLY A 83 19.30 54.02 62.59
C GLY A 83 19.14 52.50 62.55
N LYS A 84 20.24 51.73 62.50
CA LYS A 84 20.21 50.26 62.54
C LYS A 84 19.65 49.75 63.87
N SER A 85 18.87 48.69 63.80
CA SER A 85 18.28 48.02 64.97
C SER A 85 19.33 47.15 65.68
N PRO A 86 19.15 46.88 66.98
CA PRO A 86 20.00 45.94 67.70
C PRO A 86 19.97 44.51 67.15
N ASP A 87 18.86 44.09 66.52
CA ASP A 87 18.76 42.78 65.91
C ASP A 87 19.54 42.69 64.58
N GLU A 88 19.60 43.76 63.77
CA GLU A 88 20.46 43.82 62.57
C GLU A 88 21.95 43.71 62.91
N LEU A 89 22.38 44.15 64.10
CA LEU A 89 23.76 43.94 64.57
C LEU A 89 24.07 42.47 64.90
N LEU A 90 23.04 41.69 65.21
CA LEU A 90 23.17 40.27 65.55
C LEU A 90 23.13 39.37 64.31
N GLU A 91 22.63 39.87 63.18
CA GLU A 91 22.59 39.10 61.94
C GLU A 91 23.99 38.78 61.41
N ARG A 92 24.16 37.53 60.95
CA ARG A 92 25.38 37.09 60.30
C ARG A 92 25.44 37.68 58.90
N ARG A 93 26.62 38.18 58.52
CA ARG A 93 26.90 38.55 57.13
C ARG A 93 27.44 37.36 56.36
N VAL A 94 26.98 37.22 55.12
CA VAL A 94 27.36 36.14 54.20
C VAL A 94 27.79 36.75 52.86
N SER A 95 28.67 36.06 52.14
CA SER A 95 29.11 36.51 50.81
C SER A 95 27.96 36.47 49.82
N SER A 96 27.83 37.52 49.00
CA SER A 96 26.85 37.62 47.92
C SER A 96 27.30 36.94 46.61
N ASP A 97 28.55 36.45 46.53
CA ASP A 97 29.14 35.91 45.30
C ASP A 97 28.34 34.75 44.70
N ALA A 98 27.74 33.91 45.56
CA ALA A 98 26.92 32.79 45.13
C ALA A 98 25.64 33.27 44.42
N LEU A 99 24.97 34.30 44.97
CA LEU A 99 23.78 34.90 44.35
C LEU A 99 24.14 35.55 43.02
N LYS A 100 25.25 36.31 42.97
CA LYS A 100 25.73 36.95 41.74
C LYS A 100 25.99 35.95 40.62
N LYS A 101 26.72 34.87 40.92
CA LYS A 101 26.97 33.78 39.94
C LYS A 101 25.68 33.11 39.48
N ARG A 102 24.73 32.88 40.38
CA ARG A 102 23.45 32.24 40.04
C ARG A 102 22.60 33.15 39.14
N ALA A 103 22.52 34.44 39.46
CA ALA A 103 21.85 35.44 38.64
C ALA A 103 22.46 35.55 37.24
N GLU A 104 23.80 35.56 37.13
CA GLU A 104 24.50 35.52 35.83
C GLU A 104 24.18 34.26 35.01
N ASN A 105 24.13 33.09 35.66
CA ASN A 105 23.78 31.83 34.98
C ASN A 105 22.34 31.84 34.48
N ILE A 106 21.38 32.33 35.27
CA ILE A 106 19.97 32.46 34.86
C ILE A 106 19.87 33.37 33.63
N LEU A 107 20.55 34.51 33.65
CA LEU A 107 20.53 35.48 32.57
C LEU A 107 21.15 34.90 31.28
N ARG A 108 22.32 34.23 31.40
CA ARG A 108 22.97 33.55 30.27
C ARG A 108 22.09 32.43 29.69
N ASN A 109 21.44 31.65 30.54
CA ASN A 109 20.54 30.57 30.10
C ASN A 109 19.34 31.14 29.34
N ALA A 110 18.69 32.17 29.88
CA ALA A 110 17.57 32.84 29.22
C ALA A 110 17.98 33.43 27.85
N GLU A 111 19.12 34.13 27.77
CA GLU A 111 19.67 34.66 26.52
C GLU A 111 19.96 33.56 25.49
N SER A 112 20.61 32.47 25.90
CA SER A 112 20.94 31.35 25.01
C SER A 112 19.70 30.69 24.39
N MET A 113 18.56 30.80 25.08
CA MET A 113 17.26 30.28 24.63
C MET A 113 16.38 31.35 23.99
N SER A 114 16.85 32.60 23.91
CA SER A 114 16.08 33.77 23.46
C SER A 114 14.76 33.96 24.23
N ILE A 115 14.77 33.63 25.53
CA ILE A 115 13.64 33.85 26.44
C ILE A 115 13.82 35.20 27.13
N SER A 116 12.81 36.07 27.07
CA SER A 116 12.79 37.30 27.87
C SER A 116 12.45 36.96 29.32
N LEU A 117 13.31 37.37 30.26
CA LEU A 117 13.09 37.16 31.68
C LEU A 117 11.81 37.86 32.16
N GLU A 118 11.52 39.03 31.61
CA GLU A 118 10.31 39.81 31.90
C GLU A 118 9.03 39.09 31.45
N SER A 119 9.13 38.25 30.41
CA SER A 119 7.99 37.46 29.91
C SER A 119 7.63 36.28 30.81
N ILE A 120 8.61 35.76 31.56
CA ILE A 120 8.41 34.60 32.45
C ILE A 120 8.17 35.02 33.91
N ALA A 121 8.73 36.16 34.32
CA ALA A 121 8.53 36.74 35.64
C ALA A 121 8.74 38.28 35.55
N PRO A 122 7.69 39.09 35.76
CA PRO A 122 7.76 40.54 35.52
C PRO A 122 8.87 41.27 36.28
N GLN A 123 9.22 40.78 37.48
CA GLN A 123 10.25 41.37 38.36
C GLN A 123 11.62 40.72 38.20
N ALA A 124 11.77 39.66 37.40
CA ALA A 124 13.02 38.89 37.33
C ALA A 124 14.21 39.72 36.87
N LYS A 125 13.99 40.65 35.94
CA LYS A 125 15.03 41.56 35.46
C LYS A 125 15.53 42.47 36.58
N ASP A 126 14.60 43.05 37.34
CA ASP A 126 14.91 43.97 38.43
C ASP A 126 15.62 43.26 39.59
N ILE A 127 15.19 42.04 39.92
CA ILE A 127 15.82 41.17 40.93
C ILE A 127 17.25 40.80 40.52
N ILE A 128 17.46 40.40 39.27
CA ILE A 128 18.81 40.06 38.79
C ILE A 128 19.72 41.30 38.76
N GLU A 129 19.19 42.45 38.38
CA GLU A 129 19.95 43.70 38.35
C GLU A 129 20.26 44.21 39.77
N SER A 130 19.34 44.05 40.73
CA SER A 130 19.61 44.37 42.13
C SER A 130 20.72 43.48 42.70
N ILE A 131 20.69 42.18 42.40
CA ILE A 131 21.68 41.21 42.86
C ILE A 131 23.09 41.50 42.30
N LYS A 132 23.18 41.90 41.03
CA LYS A 132 24.47 42.32 40.43
C LYS A 132 25.11 43.48 41.19
N ASN A 133 24.29 44.40 41.69
CA ASN A 133 24.71 45.62 42.37
C ASN A 133 24.90 45.46 43.89
N LEU A 134 24.69 44.27 44.46
CA LEU A 134 24.89 44.02 45.90
C LEU A 134 26.33 44.24 46.35
N GLU A 135 26.50 44.64 47.61
CA GLU A 135 27.80 44.64 48.28
C GLU A 135 28.39 43.22 48.36
N SER A 136 29.69 43.10 48.63
CA SER A 136 30.38 41.79 48.72
C SER A 136 29.83 40.92 49.86
N GLU A 137 29.28 41.53 50.90
CA GLU A 137 28.67 40.86 52.04
C GLU A 137 27.29 41.46 52.33
N ILE A 138 26.28 40.60 52.52
CA ILE A 138 24.89 40.98 52.82
C ILE A 138 24.41 40.24 54.07
N TYR A 139 23.26 40.63 54.61
CA TYR A 139 22.67 39.95 55.76
C TYR A 139 22.12 38.57 55.36
N GLU A 140 22.20 37.60 56.27
CA GLU A 140 21.72 36.23 56.01
C GLU A 140 20.21 36.17 55.70
N SER A 141 19.42 37.07 56.27
CA SER A 141 17.98 37.22 55.99
C SER A 141 17.74 37.66 54.55
N GLU A 142 18.40 38.74 54.12
CA GLU A 142 18.38 39.25 52.75
C GLU A 142 18.89 38.21 51.74
N PHE A 143 19.95 37.47 52.08
CA PHE A 143 20.45 36.38 51.26
C PHE A 143 19.40 35.29 51.03
N LYS A 144 18.67 34.88 52.08
CA LYS A 144 17.65 33.82 51.99
C LYS A 144 16.46 34.25 51.13
N GLU A 145 16.05 35.51 51.24
CA GLU A 145 14.98 36.08 50.44
C GLU A 145 15.35 36.07 48.95
N LEU A 146 16.51 36.64 48.61
CA LEU A 146 17.01 36.68 47.23
C LEU A 146 17.31 35.28 46.65
N ASP A 147 17.84 34.33 47.45
CA ASP A 147 18.03 32.95 46.98
C ASP A 147 16.69 32.26 46.69
N SER A 148 15.64 32.57 47.45
CA SER A 148 14.29 32.06 47.20
C SER A 148 13.72 32.62 45.90
N GLU A 149 13.84 33.94 45.68
CA GLU A 149 13.40 34.59 44.46
C GLU A 149 14.14 34.05 43.22
N LEU A 150 15.47 33.90 43.31
CA LEU A 150 16.27 33.31 42.23
C LEU A 150 15.85 31.87 41.92
N ARG A 151 15.49 31.06 42.93
CA ARG A 151 14.98 29.70 42.73
C ARG A 151 13.66 29.69 41.96
N GLU A 152 12.73 30.58 42.31
CA GLU A 152 11.45 30.67 41.62
C GLU A 152 11.63 31.04 40.14
N ILE A 153 12.48 32.03 39.86
CA ILE A 153 12.81 32.44 38.48
C ILE A 153 13.44 31.26 37.73
N GLU A 154 14.39 30.57 38.34
CA GLU A 154 15.07 29.41 37.74
C GLU A 154 14.09 28.26 37.46
N ASP A 155 13.16 27.95 38.38
CA ASP A 155 12.16 26.92 38.20
C ASP A 155 11.19 27.24 37.05
N ILE A 156 10.79 28.51 36.90
CA ILE A 156 9.96 28.95 35.77
C ILE A 156 10.76 28.86 34.47
N LEU A 157 12.01 29.31 34.46
CA LEU A 157 12.88 29.23 33.28
C LEU A 157 13.09 27.78 32.85
N ILE A 158 13.27 26.85 33.80
CA ILE A 158 13.36 25.42 33.51
C ILE A 158 12.06 24.90 32.86
N LYS A 159 10.89 25.29 33.37
CA LYS A 159 9.60 24.89 32.78
C LYS A 159 9.44 25.41 31.34
N GLU A 160 9.76 26.67 31.09
CA GLU A 160 9.70 27.25 29.74
C GLU A 160 10.75 26.65 28.81
N SER A 161 11.96 26.38 29.28
CA SER A 161 12.99 25.69 28.48
C SER A 161 12.51 24.32 27.98
N LYS A 162 11.83 23.54 28.85
CA LYS A 162 11.26 22.24 28.49
C LYS A 162 10.14 22.38 27.46
N LYS A 163 9.29 23.40 27.58
CA LYS A 163 8.22 23.68 26.62
C LYS A 163 8.79 24.05 25.25
N LEU A 164 9.80 24.92 25.22
CA LEU A 164 10.46 25.38 24.00
C LEU A 164 11.23 24.24 23.32
N GLN A 165 11.86 23.36 24.10
CA GLN A 165 12.50 22.15 23.60
C GLN A 165 11.47 21.19 23.00
N ARG A 166 10.38 20.89 23.71
CA ARG A 166 9.28 20.06 23.18
C ARG A 166 8.72 20.64 21.88
N MET A 167 8.51 21.95 21.82
CA MET A 167 8.04 22.63 20.61
C MET A 167 9.00 22.44 19.43
N LYS A 168 10.32 22.59 19.65
CA LYS A 168 11.33 22.34 18.61
C LYS A 168 11.31 20.89 18.12
N GLU A 169 11.19 19.92 19.02
CA GLU A 169 11.10 18.50 18.69
C GLU A 169 9.84 18.19 17.87
N VAL A 170 8.67 18.66 18.32
CA VAL A 170 7.40 18.49 17.62
C VAL A 170 7.43 19.17 16.25
N LYS A 171 7.99 20.39 16.16
CA LYS A 171 8.15 21.10 14.88
C LYS A 171 9.04 20.34 13.90
N SER A 172 10.20 19.86 14.35
CA SER A 172 11.11 19.06 13.53
C SER A 172 10.42 17.80 13.02
N GLN A 173 9.67 17.11 13.89
CA GLN A 173 8.92 15.92 13.49
C GLN A 173 7.81 16.24 12.46
N ALA A 174 7.10 17.36 12.63
CA ALA A 174 6.09 17.82 11.69
C ALA A 174 6.71 18.13 10.31
N GLU A 175 7.84 18.83 10.28
CA GLU A 175 8.57 19.15 9.05
C GLU A 175 9.07 17.91 8.31
N ASP A 176 9.65 16.94 9.02
CA ASP A 176 10.12 15.69 8.43
C ASP A 176 8.98 14.86 7.84
N LEU A 177 7.83 14.77 8.54
CA LEU A 177 6.66 14.05 8.04
C LEU A 177 6.01 14.79 6.86
N TYR A 178 5.96 16.11 6.89
CA TYR A 178 5.46 16.91 5.77
C TYR A 178 6.31 16.71 4.51
N ARG A 179 7.65 16.67 4.64
CA ARG A 179 8.55 16.33 3.52
C ARG A 179 8.27 14.94 2.96
N GLN A 180 8.08 13.94 3.82
CA GLN A 180 7.72 12.59 3.39
C GLN A 180 6.37 12.54 2.64
N VAL A 181 5.39 13.36 3.03
CA VAL A 181 4.14 13.51 2.26
C VAL A 181 4.43 14.07 0.87
N LEU A 182 5.20 15.16 0.75
CA LEU A 182 5.54 15.76 -0.55
C LEU A 182 6.32 14.81 -1.45
N ASP A 183 7.29 14.07 -0.90
CA ASP A 183 8.04 13.05 -1.62
C ASP A 183 7.13 11.90 -2.08
N GLY A 184 6.20 11.48 -1.21
CA GLY A 184 5.18 10.48 -1.52
C GLY A 184 4.26 10.92 -2.67
N ILE A 185 3.75 12.15 -2.63
CA ILE A 185 2.93 12.75 -3.68
C ILE A 185 3.72 12.84 -5.00
N SER A 186 4.99 13.26 -4.94
CA SER A 186 5.86 13.36 -6.12
C SER A 186 6.09 11.98 -6.75
N SER A 187 6.37 10.95 -5.95
CA SER A 187 6.51 9.56 -6.41
C SER A 187 5.21 9.03 -7.02
N LEU A 188 4.07 9.37 -6.42
CA LEU A 188 2.75 8.99 -6.94
C LEU A 188 2.49 9.66 -8.31
N LYS A 189 2.78 10.96 -8.43
CA LYS A 189 2.66 11.70 -9.69
C LYS A 189 3.53 11.11 -10.79
N GLU A 190 4.76 10.72 -10.48
CA GLU A 190 5.64 10.04 -11.44
C GLU A 190 5.06 8.69 -11.88
N THR A 191 4.59 7.88 -10.93
CA THR A 191 3.96 6.57 -11.20
C THR A 191 2.76 6.73 -12.14
N LEU A 192 1.88 7.69 -11.84
CA LEU A 192 0.71 8.00 -12.67
C LEU A 192 1.10 8.54 -14.06
N SER A 193 2.13 9.38 -14.15
CA SER A 193 2.59 9.94 -15.42
C SER A 193 3.15 8.88 -16.39
N ARG A 194 3.73 7.80 -15.85
CA ARG A 194 4.15 6.64 -16.66
C ARG A 194 2.94 5.92 -17.28
N ILE A 195 1.80 5.97 -16.61
CA ILE A 195 0.53 5.41 -17.05
C ILE A 195 -0.24 6.49 -17.81
N GLN A 196 0.14 6.70 -19.08
CA GLN A 196 -0.38 7.74 -19.97
C GLN A 196 -1.92 7.84 -20.10
N ILE A 197 -2.65 6.79 -19.72
CA ILE A 197 -4.12 6.71 -19.80
C ILE A 197 -4.83 7.14 -18.53
N ILE A 198 -4.12 7.56 -17.47
CA ILE A 198 -4.72 8.05 -16.23
C ILE A 198 -4.55 9.57 -16.12
N HIS A 199 -5.65 10.26 -15.80
CA HIS A 199 -5.70 11.68 -15.47
C HIS A 199 -6.07 11.87 -13.99
N ALA A 200 -5.09 12.23 -13.17
CA ALA A 200 -5.23 12.25 -11.71
C ALA A 200 -4.93 13.63 -11.07
N ASP A 201 -4.91 14.70 -11.85
CA ASP A 201 -4.51 16.03 -11.37
C ASP A 201 -5.36 16.53 -10.20
N MET A 202 -6.66 16.22 -10.19
CA MET A 202 -7.56 16.61 -9.08
C MET A 202 -7.28 15.80 -7.81
N LEU A 203 -7.02 14.50 -7.93
CA LEU A 203 -6.63 13.66 -6.79
C LEU A 203 -5.30 14.16 -6.18
N ILE A 204 -4.29 14.44 -7.02
CA ILE A 204 -3.01 14.97 -6.56
C ILE A 204 -3.19 16.30 -5.84
N LYS A 205 -3.95 17.24 -6.42
CA LYS A 205 -4.24 18.53 -5.78
C LYS A 205 -4.96 18.38 -4.45
N SER A 206 -5.91 17.44 -4.34
CA SER A 206 -6.60 17.16 -3.08
C SER A 206 -5.62 16.69 -2.00
N LEU A 207 -4.71 15.76 -2.34
CA LEU A 207 -3.70 15.26 -1.41
C LEU A 207 -2.71 16.37 -0.99
N GLU A 208 -2.32 17.24 -1.92
CA GLU A 208 -1.49 18.41 -1.62
C GLU A 208 -2.20 19.40 -0.70
N SER A 209 -3.50 19.66 -0.91
CA SER A 209 -4.27 20.60 -0.09
C SER A 209 -4.60 20.09 1.31
N ASP A 210 -4.69 18.77 1.49
CA ASP A 210 -4.98 18.16 2.79
C ASP A 210 -3.76 18.19 3.73
N ALA A 211 -2.57 18.46 3.21
CA ALA A 211 -1.34 18.56 3.98
C ALA A 211 -1.21 19.94 4.64
N ILE A 212 -1.13 19.99 5.97
CA ILE A 212 -0.84 21.23 6.71
C ILE A 212 0.67 21.47 6.71
N ASN A 213 1.10 22.58 6.12
CA ASN A 213 2.49 23.01 6.19
C ASN A 213 2.84 23.43 7.64
N PRO A 214 3.82 22.78 8.29
CA PRO A 214 4.22 23.11 9.67
C PRO A 214 4.66 24.57 9.84
N SER A 215 5.12 25.21 8.76
CA SER A 215 5.51 26.63 8.76
C SER A 215 4.33 27.55 9.09
N ASP A 216 3.12 27.16 8.71
CA ASP A 216 1.90 27.95 8.93
C ASP A 216 1.41 27.87 10.39
N CYS A 217 1.86 26.87 11.15
CA CYS A 217 1.50 26.69 12.56
C CYS A 217 2.31 27.57 13.53
N GLY A 218 3.44 28.16 13.11
CA GLY A 218 4.29 28.97 13.97
C GLY A 218 4.77 28.23 15.23
N GLU A 219 4.35 28.71 16.41
CA GLU A 219 4.68 28.16 17.73
C GLU A 219 3.49 27.45 18.42
N ASP A 220 2.40 27.19 17.69
CA ASP A 220 1.23 26.48 18.21
C ASP A 220 1.45 24.96 18.21
N ILE A 221 1.68 24.39 19.39
CA ILE A 221 1.91 22.94 19.58
C ILE A 221 0.71 22.11 19.12
N ASP A 222 -0.53 22.56 19.38
CA ASP A 222 -1.72 21.79 19.03
C ASP A 222 -1.90 21.74 17.50
N CYS A 223 -1.58 22.85 16.82
CA CYS A 223 -1.51 22.90 15.35
C CYS A 223 -0.45 21.95 14.79
N LEU A 224 0.76 21.95 15.37
CA LEU A 224 1.85 21.07 14.93
C LEU A 224 1.53 19.59 15.17
N GLU A 225 0.95 19.22 16.32
CA GLU A 225 0.50 17.86 16.60
C GLU A 225 -0.62 17.42 15.62
N LYS A 226 -1.52 18.33 15.25
CA LYS A 226 -2.52 18.08 14.20
C LYS A 226 -1.88 17.87 12.82
N SER A 227 -0.88 18.68 12.46
CA SER A 227 -0.10 18.52 11.22
C SER A 227 0.57 17.14 11.17
N ILE A 228 1.24 16.72 12.26
CA ILE A 228 1.85 15.38 12.40
C ILE A 228 0.83 14.27 12.12
N ASN A 229 -0.34 14.33 12.76
CA ASN A 229 -1.36 13.29 12.62
C ASN A 229 -1.92 13.24 11.20
N LEU A 230 -2.18 14.39 10.58
CA LEU A 230 -2.63 14.46 9.19
C LEU A 230 -1.56 13.94 8.22
N SER A 231 -0.30 14.31 8.39
CA SER A 231 0.80 13.82 7.56
C SER A 231 0.96 12.31 7.67
N ARG A 232 0.88 11.72 8.87
CA ARG A 232 0.91 10.25 9.05
C ARG A 232 -0.24 9.56 8.30
N ASN A 233 -1.45 10.09 8.42
CA ASN A 233 -2.61 9.55 7.72
C ASN A 233 -2.43 9.66 6.19
N LEU A 234 -1.96 10.80 5.69
CA LEU A 234 -1.70 11.02 4.27
C LEU A 234 -0.62 10.09 3.73
N ILE A 235 0.48 9.86 4.47
CA ILE A 235 1.52 8.88 4.08
C ILE A 235 0.91 7.49 3.90
N SER A 236 0.04 7.06 4.82
CA SER A 236 -0.67 5.79 4.72
C SER A 236 -1.60 5.75 3.51
N VAL A 237 -2.37 6.82 3.27
CA VAL A 237 -3.30 6.94 2.13
C VAL A 237 -2.53 6.89 0.80
N ILE A 238 -1.46 7.66 0.67
CA ILE A 238 -0.60 7.68 -0.52
C ILE A 238 -0.02 6.29 -0.79
N SER A 239 0.44 5.60 0.26
CA SER A 239 0.96 4.24 0.14
C SER A 239 -0.10 3.24 -0.34
N SER A 240 -1.34 3.35 0.17
CA SER A 240 -2.47 2.55 -0.29
C SER A 240 -2.77 2.81 -1.77
N ILE A 241 -2.92 4.08 -2.15
CA ILE A 241 -3.18 4.50 -3.54
C ILE A 241 -2.10 3.95 -4.47
N LYS A 242 -0.83 4.00 -4.07
CA LYS A 242 0.28 3.46 -4.86
C LYS A 242 0.15 1.95 -5.04
N GLY A 243 -0.19 1.21 -3.98
CA GLY A 243 -0.47 -0.22 -4.05
C GLY A 243 -1.65 -0.53 -4.99
N ASP A 244 -2.70 0.27 -4.90
CA ASP A 244 -3.91 0.13 -5.72
C ASP A 244 -3.62 0.39 -7.20
N ILE A 245 -2.87 1.43 -7.53
CA ILE A 245 -2.41 1.70 -8.90
C ILE A 245 -1.49 0.59 -9.41
N SER A 246 -0.61 0.06 -8.56
CA SER A 246 0.27 -1.05 -8.94
C SER A 246 -0.54 -2.29 -9.34
N SER A 247 -1.64 -2.57 -8.64
CA SER A 247 -2.56 -3.67 -8.99
C SER A 247 -3.27 -3.45 -10.33
N LEU A 248 -3.40 -2.20 -10.77
CA LEU A 248 -4.03 -1.83 -12.04
C LEU A 248 -3.07 -1.86 -13.24
N GLU A 249 -1.74 -1.93 -13.04
CA GLU A 249 -0.76 -1.83 -14.14
C GLU A 249 -1.04 -2.79 -15.31
N ARG A 250 -1.37 -4.05 -15.00
CA ARG A 250 -1.71 -5.07 -16.01
C ARG A 250 -3.03 -4.74 -16.72
N PRO A 251 -4.18 -4.56 -16.03
CA PRO A 251 -5.42 -4.13 -16.67
C PRO A 251 -5.29 -2.85 -17.51
N LEU A 252 -4.48 -1.88 -17.06
CA LEU A 252 -4.22 -0.63 -17.78
C LEU A 252 -3.40 -0.86 -19.05
N SER A 253 -2.41 -1.76 -19.00
CA SER A 253 -1.65 -2.19 -20.18
C SER A 253 -2.57 -2.83 -21.22
N VAL A 254 -3.49 -3.70 -20.78
CA VAL A 254 -4.53 -4.28 -21.65
C VAL A 254 -5.40 -3.19 -22.26
N LEU A 255 -5.91 -2.26 -21.45
CA LEU A 255 -6.75 -1.17 -21.94
C LEU A 255 -6.03 -0.34 -23.01
N LYS A 256 -4.74 -0.04 -22.83
CA LYS A 256 -3.93 0.66 -23.83
C LYS A 256 -3.91 -0.09 -25.18
N ARG A 257 -3.75 -1.42 -25.15
CA ARG A 257 -3.75 -2.28 -26.35
C ARG A 257 -5.13 -2.35 -27.00
N VAL A 258 -6.20 -2.40 -26.20
CA VAL A 258 -7.59 -2.31 -26.68
C VAL A 258 -7.83 -0.98 -27.39
N LEU A 259 -7.45 0.15 -26.78
CA LEU A 259 -7.58 1.48 -27.39
C LEU A 259 -6.76 1.62 -28.68
N ALA A 260 -5.58 0.98 -28.74
CA ALA A 260 -4.76 0.89 -29.95
C ALA A 260 -5.35 -0.01 -31.05
N GLY A 261 -6.42 -0.76 -30.77
CA GLY A 261 -7.11 -1.62 -31.73
C GLY A 261 -6.47 -2.99 -31.93
N GLU A 262 -5.53 -3.42 -31.08
CA GLU A 262 -4.83 -4.71 -31.23
C GLU A 262 -5.77 -5.93 -31.20
N PHE A 263 -6.94 -5.78 -30.58
CA PHE A 263 -7.92 -6.86 -30.43
C PHE A 263 -9.07 -6.79 -31.45
N ASP A 264 -9.15 -5.76 -32.31
CA ASP A 264 -10.29 -5.54 -33.22
C ASP A 264 -10.46 -6.70 -34.21
N ASP A 265 -9.35 -7.10 -34.84
CA ASP A 265 -9.27 -8.25 -35.74
C ASP A 265 -9.73 -9.56 -35.09
N THR A 266 -9.35 -9.74 -33.82
CA THR A 266 -9.64 -10.96 -33.08
C THR A 266 -11.10 -10.99 -32.65
N ALA A 267 -11.64 -9.85 -32.25
CA ALA A 267 -13.06 -9.67 -31.97
C ALA A 267 -13.91 -9.97 -33.23
N ALA A 268 -13.54 -9.41 -34.39
CA ALA A 268 -14.21 -9.69 -35.66
C ALA A 268 -14.14 -11.19 -36.05
N TRP A 269 -12.99 -11.83 -35.81
CA TRP A 269 -12.84 -13.26 -36.04
C TRP A 269 -13.74 -14.12 -35.13
N PHE A 270 -13.84 -13.76 -33.84
CA PHE A 270 -14.76 -14.42 -32.91
C PHE A 270 -16.22 -14.20 -33.29
N ASP A 271 -16.60 -12.97 -33.64
CA ASP A 271 -17.93 -12.63 -34.13
C ASP A 271 -18.33 -13.47 -35.34
N ALA A 272 -17.44 -13.60 -36.33
CA ALA A 272 -17.66 -14.47 -37.50
C ALA A 272 -17.79 -15.94 -37.13
N SER A 273 -16.93 -16.42 -36.23
CA SER A 273 -16.89 -17.85 -35.84
C SER A 273 -18.11 -18.25 -34.99
N PHE A 274 -18.52 -17.40 -34.05
CA PHE A 274 -19.68 -17.63 -33.20
C PHE A 274 -20.99 -17.16 -33.85
N LYS A 275 -20.95 -16.48 -35.01
CA LYS A 275 -22.11 -15.84 -35.66
C LYS A 275 -22.83 -14.87 -34.73
N THR A 276 -22.07 -13.95 -34.14
CA THR A 276 -22.53 -12.92 -33.20
C THR A 276 -21.87 -11.58 -33.54
N SER A 277 -22.26 -10.50 -32.85
CA SER A 277 -21.53 -9.22 -32.85
C SER A 277 -21.08 -8.81 -31.45
N ALA A 278 -21.17 -9.74 -30.48
CA ALA A 278 -20.94 -9.46 -29.07
C ALA A 278 -19.51 -8.99 -28.78
N PHE A 279 -18.50 -9.57 -29.44
CA PHE A 279 -17.10 -9.26 -29.16
C PHE A 279 -16.73 -7.86 -29.65
N SER A 280 -17.09 -7.51 -30.89
CA SER A 280 -16.85 -6.17 -31.43
C SER A 280 -17.66 -5.11 -30.67
N ASN A 281 -18.90 -5.42 -30.27
CA ASN A 281 -19.71 -4.54 -29.43
C ASN A 281 -19.06 -4.29 -28.07
N PHE A 282 -18.49 -5.31 -27.44
CA PHE A 282 -17.78 -5.17 -26.18
C PHE A 282 -16.54 -4.28 -26.33
N ILE A 283 -15.68 -4.56 -27.32
CA ILE A 283 -14.48 -3.73 -27.57
C ILE A 283 -14.85 -2.28 -27.86
N ARG A 284 -15.88 -2.05 -28.68
CA ARG A 284 -16.38 -0.71 -28.98
C ARG A 284 -16.87 -0.02 -27.70
N ARG A 285 -17.64 -0.69 -26.85
CA ARG A 285 -18.11 -0.14 -25.57
C ARG A 285 -16.95 0.24 -24.65
N VAL A 286 -15.91 -0.59 -24.56
CA VAL A 286 -14.70 -0.28 -23.78
C VAL A 286 -13.99 0.95 -24.35
N LYS A 287 -13.80 1.01 -25.67
CA LYS A 287 -13.18 2.17 -26.33
C LYS A 287 -13.98 3.45 -26.14
N GLU A 288 -15.31 3.39 -26.19
CA GLU A 288 -16.19 4.54 -25.97
C GLU A 288 -16.10 5.01 -24.51
N ASN A 289 -16.13 4.10 -23.55
CA ASN A 289 -16.09 4.41 -22.12
C ASN A 289 -14.75 5.01 -21.65
N TYR A 290 -13.64 4.63 -22.31
CA TYR A 290 -12.28 5.03 -21.92
C TYR A 290 -11.53 5.79 -23.01
N ARG A 291 -12.28 6.41 -23.94
CA ARG A 291 -11.69 7.16 -25.07
C ARG A 291 -10.72 8.24 -24.61
N ASP A 292 -11.10 8.93 -23.53
CA ASP A 292 -10.35 10.04 -22.94
C ASP A 292 -9.50 9.57 -21.74
N GLY A 293 -9.29 8.26 -21.58
CA GLY A 293 -8.58 7.68 -20.45
C GLY A 293 -9.46 7.52 -19.19
N ILE A 294 -8.79 7.34 -18.05
CA ILE A 294 -9.39 7.15 -16.72
C ILE A 294 -9.10 8.38 -15.88
N THR A 295 -10.16 9.07 -15.47
CA THR A 295 -10.04 10.22 -14.57
C THR A 295 -10.17 9.78 -13.13
N LEU A 296 -9.15 10.05 -12.31
CA LEU A 296 -9.15 9.81 -10.88
C LEU A 296 -9.23 11.16 -10.15
N SER A 297 -10.41 11.49 -9.65
CA SER A 297 -10.64 12.72 -8.88
C SER A 297 -10.52 12.48 -7.38
N ASN A 298 -10.82 11.26 -6.94
CA ASN A 298 -10.77 10.85 -5.54
C ASN A 298 -10.36 9.36 -5.44
N ILE A 299 -10.26 8.85 -4.21
CA ILE A 299 -9.84 7.46 -3.94
C ILE A 299 -10.91 6.45 -4.40
N SER A 300 -12.21 6.77 -4.33
CA SER A 300 -13.26 5.83 -4.73
C SER A 300 -13.29 5.61 -6.24
N ASP A 301 -12.79 6.55 -7.04
CA ASP A 301 -12.60 6.37 -8.48
C ASP A 301 -11.60 5.26 -8.80
N ILE A 302 -10.61 5.01 -7.93
CA ILE A 302 -9.62 3.93 -8.08
C ILE A 302 -10.31 2.57 -7.93
N GLU A 303 -11.14 2.42 -6.90
CA GLU A 303 -11.91 1.18 -6.67
C GLU A 303 -12.90 0.92 -7.80
N LYS A 304 -13.55 1.97 -8.31
CA LYS A 304 -14.39 1.87 -9.49
C LYS A 304 -13.59 1.40 -10.71
N ALA A 305 -12.42 2.01 -10.97
CA ALA A 305 -11.55 1.62 -12.07
C ALA A 305 -11.09 0.16 -11.95
N LYS A 306 -10.72 -0.31 -10.74
CA LYS A 306 -10.41 -1.72 -10.50
C LYS A 306 -11.56 -2.64 -10.87
N LYS A 307 -12.76 -2.32 -10.40
CA LYS A 307 -13.94 -3.13 -10.69
C LYS A 307 -14.22 -3.17 -12.19
N ASP A 308 -14.23 -2.02 -12.85
CA ASP A 308 -14.55 -1.93 -14.27
C ASP A 308 -13.48 -2.61 -15.15
N LEU A 309 -12.20 -2.51 -14.78
CA LEU A 309 -11.09 -3.10 -15.54
C LEU A 309 -10.83 -4.58 -15.22
N SER A 310 -11.34 -5.11 -14.11
CA SER A 310 -11.17 -6.53 -13.74
C SER A 310 -11.72 -7.48 -14.80
N LEU A 311 -12.88 -7.13 -15.38
CA LEU A 311 -13.47 -7.86 -16.48
C LEU A 311 -12.59 -7.78 -17.73
N LEU A 312 -12.05 -6.60 -18.01
CA LEU A 312 -11.20 -6.38 -19.18
C LEU A 312 -9.92 -7.22 -19.14
N ASP A 313 -9.26 -7.34 -17.98
CA ASP A 313 -8.06 -8.18 -17.82
C ASP A 313 -8.38 -9.67 -17.99
N THR A 314 -9.51 -10.12 -17.44
CA THR A 314 -10.00 -11.50 -17.65
C THR A 314 -10.26 -11.77 -19.13
N MET A 315 -10.84 -10.79 -19.84
CA MET A 315 -11.13 -10.89 -21.26
C MET A 315 -9.88 -10.84 -22.14
N ALA A 316 -8.88 -10.05 -21.76
CA ALA A 316 -7.62 -9.95 -22.49
C ALA A 316 -6.95 -11.32 -22.65
N SER A 317 -6.94 -12.10 -21.58
CA SER A 317 -6.37 -13.45 -21.58
C SER A 317 -7.08 -14.36 -22.58
N GLY A 318 -8.42 -14.28 -22.66
CA GLY A 318 -9.21 -14.99 -23.67
C GLY A 318 -8.96 -14.48 -25.10
N MET A 319 -8.84 -13.17 -25.29
CA MET A 319 -8.54 -12.57 -26.59
C MET A 319 -7.12 -12.90 -27.07
N GLU A 320 -6.14 -12.95 -26.19
CA GLU A 320 -4.78 -13.39 -26.51
C GLU A 320 -4.75 -14.85 -26.95
N ALA A 321 -5.50 -15.73 -26.28
CA ALA A 321 -5.70 -17.09 -26.75
C ALA A 321 -6.34 -17.12 -28.15
N GLY A 322 -7.32 -16.25 -28.39
CA GLY A 322 -7.92 -16.04 -29.71
C GLY A 322 -6.93 -15.61 -30.79
N VAL A 323 -5.98 -14.73 -30.47
CA VAL A 323 -4.91 -14.32 -31.40
C VAL A 323 -4.06 -15.51 -31.81
N VAL A 324 -3.65 -16.36 -30.86
CA VAL A 324 -2.84 -17.56 -31.13
C VAL A 324 -3.60 -18.53 -32.03
N VAL A 325 -4.86 -18.81 -31.70
CA VAL A 325 -5.73 -19.68 -32.48
C VAL A 325 -5.92 -19.14 -33.89
N ARG A 326 -6.26 -17.85 -34.04
CA ARG A 326 -6.46 -17.21 -35.35
C ARG A 326 -5.21 -17.34 -36.22
N ARG A 327 -4.03 -17.07 -35.65
CA ARG A 327 -2.75 -17.16 -36.38
C ARG A 327 -2.44 -18.58 -36.85
N SER A 328 -2.81 -19.60 -36.07
CA SER A 328 -2.64 -21.00 -36.46
C SER A 328 -3.55 -21.45 -37.61
N GLY A 329 -4.61 -20.69 -37.91
CA GLY A 329 -5.61 -21.04 -38.93
C GLY A 329 -6.57 -22.15 -38.51
N LEU A 330 -6.64 -22.48 -37.22
CA LEU A 330 -7.65 -23.38 -36.67
C LEU A 330 -9.05 -22.74 -36.78
N SER A 331 -10.00 -23.49 -37.36
CA SER A 331 -11.40 -23.11 -37.28
C SER A 331 -11.93 -23.33 -35.86
N LEU A 332 -12.89 -22.50 -35.45
CA LEU A 332 -13.58 -22.66 -34.17
C LEU A 332 -14.26 -24.03 -34.05
N ASP A 333 -14.77 -24.59 -35.14
CA ASP A 333 -15.40 -25.92 -35.14
C ASP A 333 -14.41 -27.04 -34.77
N ARG A 334 -13.16 -26.96 -35.24
CA ARG A 334 -12.10 -27.89 -34.81
C ARG A 334 -11.71 -27.68 -33.35
N LEU A 335 -11.77 -26.45 -32.89
CA LEU A 335 -11.49 -26.06 -31.52
C LEU A 335 -12.55 -26.62 -30.56
N ILE A 336 -13.81 -26.53 -30.94
CA ILE A 336 -14.97 -27.16 -30.28
C ILE A 336 -14.79 -28.69 -30.27
N ALA A 337 -14.40 -29.30 -31.40
CA ALA A 337 -14.20 -30.75 -31.49
C ALA A 337 -13.03 -31.27 -30.64
N VAL A 338 -11.97 -30.49 -30.45
CA VAL A 338 -10.81 -30.84 -29.59
C VAL A 338 -11.17 -30.73 -28.11
N ILE A 339 -12.07 -29.82 -27.74
CA ILE A 339 -12.44 -29.55 -26.34
C ILE A 339 -13.67 -30.38 -25.88
N GLY A 340 -14.52 -30.83 -26.80
CA GLY A 340 -15.67 -31.69 -26.52
C GLY A 340 -16.95 -30.91 -26.16
N ASP A 341 -17.92 -31.61 -25.54
CA ASP A 341 -19.29 -31.11 -25.34
C ASP A 341 -19.40 -29.80 -24.52
N GLU A 342 -18.40 -29.49 -23.68
CA GLU A 342 -18.33 -28.22 -22.94
C GLU A 342 -18.35 -26.99 -23.86
N ALA A 343 -17.93 -27.13 -25.12
CA ALA A 343 -17.88 -26.02 -26.06
C ALA A 343 -19.26 -25.69 -26.68
N SER A 344 -20.19 -26.65 -26.71
CA SER A 344 -21.54 -26.48 -27.26
C SER A 344 -22.42 -25.57 -26.38
N SER A 345 -22.28 -25.66 -25.06
CA SER A 345 -22.97 -24.77 -24.12
C SER A 345 -22.49 -23.33 -24.25
N LEU A 346 -21.19 -23.13 -24.53
CA LEU A 346 -20.60 -21.81 -24.76
C LEU A 346 -21.21 -21.10 -25.97
N VAL A 347 -21.37 -21.82 -27.09
CA VAL A 347 -21.94 -21.27 -28.32
C VAL A 347 -23.37 -20.77 -28.08
N ASN A 348 -24.15 -21.51 -27.29
CA ASN A 348 -25.52 -21.10 -26.94
C ASN A 348 -25.52 -19.84 -26.06
N ILE A 349 -24.66 -19.78 -25.04
CA ILE A 349 -24.54 -18.61 -24.15
C ILE A 349 -24.16 -17.35 -24.94
N VAL A 350 -23.21 -17.44 -25.87
CA VAL A 350 -22.74 -16.29 -26.67
C VAL A 350 -23.81 -15.76 -27.62
N ARG A 351 -24.63 -16.66 -28.16
CA ARG A 351 -25.71 -16.32 -29.11
C ARG A 351 -27.00 -15.87 -28.44
N ASP A 352 -27.16 -16.11 -27.15
CA ASP A 352 -28.34 -15.71 -26.41
C ASP A 352 -28.28 -14.21 -26.06
N ASP A 353 -29.00 -13.40 -26.83
CA ASP A 353 -29.07 -11.95 -26.62
C ASP A 353 -29.82 -11.54 -25.35
N SER A 354 -30.50 -12.47 -24.67
CA SER A 354 -31.11 -12.21 -23.35
C SER A 354 -30.09 -12.15 -22.22
N ILE A 355 -28.88 -12.68 -22.42
CA ILE A 355 -27.79 -12.66 -21.45
C ILE A 355 -27.02 -11.34 -21.57
N ASP A 356 -26.65 -10.74 -20.43
CA ASP A 356 -25.86 -9.50 -20.41
C ASP A 356 -24.54 -9.68 -21.17
N LEU A 357 -24.15 -8.63 -21.89
CA LEU A 357 -22.96 -8.68 -22.74
C LEU A 357 -21.70 -9.01 -21.94
N ASN A 358 -21.54 -8.47 -20.74
CA ASN A 358 -20.36 -8.72 -19.91
C ASN A 358 -20.33 -10.18 -19.44
N GLU A 359 -21.48 -10.74 -19.11
CA GLU A 359 -21.63 -12.12 -18.64
C GLU A 359 -21.32 -13.12 -19.75
N ARG A 360 -21.82 -12.85 -20.98
CA ARG A 360 -21.45 -13.61 -22.18
C ARG A 360 -19.95 -13.59 -22.44
N MET A 361 -19.34 -12.42 -22.36
CA MET A 361 -17.90 -12.27 -22.61
C MET A 361 -17.04 -12.92 -21.53
N LEU A 362 -17.46 -12.86 -20.26
CA LEU A 362 -16.77 -13.52 -19.15
C LEU A 362 -16.78 -15.04 -19.32
N ALA A 363 -17.93 -15.63 -19.70
CA ALA A 363 -18.05 -17.06 -19.94
C ALA A 363 -17.07 -17.53 -21.02
N VAL A 364 -17.01 -16.83 -22.15
CA VAL A 364 -16.06 -17.14 -23.25
C VAL A 364 -14.62 -17.00 -22.80
N SER A 365 -14.30 -15.91 -22.12
CA SER A 365 -12.92 -15.62 -21.74
C SER A 365 -12.40 -16.62 -20.71
N THR A 366 -13.26 -17.02 -19.77
CA THR A 366 -12.97 -18.07 -18.79
C THR A 366 -12.73 -19.41 -19.49
N PHE A 367 -13.59 -19.77 -20.45
CA PHE A 367 -13.45 -20.99 -21.23
C PHE A 367 -12.14 -21.01 -22.04
N LEU A 368 -11.87 -19.97 -22.82
CA LEU A 368 -10.65 -19.87 -23.62
C LEU A 368 -9.39 -19.89 -22.76
N SER A 369 -9.40 -19.21 -21.61
CA SER A 369 -8.29 -19.21 -20.65
C SER A 369 -8.06 -20.60 -20.04
N LYS A 370 -9.15 -21.30 -19.64
CA LYS A 370 -9.09 -22.68 -19.11
C LYS A 370 -8.44 -23.64 -20.12
N HIS A 371 -8.76 -23.48 -21.40
CA HIS A 371 -8.28 -24.37 -22.46
C HIS A 371 -7.02 -23.86 -23.19
N MET A 372 -6.45 -22.72 -22.77
CA MET A 372 -5.36 -22.03 -23.49
C MET A 372 -4.15 -22.93 -23.77
N LYS A 373 -3.77 -23.82 -22.83
CA LYS A 373 -2.65 -24.76 -23.04
C LYS A 373 -2.95 -25.78 -24.15
N SER A 374 -4.15 -26.33 -24.17
CA SER A 374 -4.59 -27.24 -25.22
C SER A 374 -4.69 -26.52 -26.57
N LEU A 375 -5.13 -25.25 -26.56
CA LEU A 375 -5.19 -24.40 -27.74
C LEU A 375 -3.82 -24.07 -28.31
N ALA A 376 -2.87 -23.71 -27.45
CA ALA A 376 -1.49 -23.46 -27.86
C ALA A 376 -0.85 -24.72 -28.47
N SER A 377 -1.04 -25.87 -27.82
CA SER A 377 -0.54 -27.15 -28.34
C SER A 377 -1.16 -27.51 -29.71
N ALA A 378 -2.47 -27.31 -29.88
CA ALA A 378 -3.14 -27.51 -31.16
C ALA A 378 -2.66 -26.52 -32.24
N ALA A 379 -2.43 -25.26 -31.85
CA ALA A 379 -1.92 -24.22 -32.73
C ALA A 379 -0.50 -24.54 -33.22
N GLU A 380 0.40 -24.97 -32.32
CA GLU A 380 1.75 -25.41 -32.66
C GLU A 380 1.73 -26.60 -33.63
N VAL A 381 0.86 -27.58 -33.37
CA VAL A 381 0.67 -28.72 -34.27
C VAL A 381 0.25 -28.25 -35.66
N MET A 382 -0.68 -27.30 -35.75
CA MET A 382 -1.18 -26.80 -37.03
C MET A 382 -0.17 -25.93 -37.77
N GLU A 383 0.65 -25.16 -37.05
CA GLU A 383 1.74 -24.39 -37.63
C GLU A 383 2.83 -25.32 -38.21
N GLU A 384 3.19 -26.37 -37.46
CA GLU A 384 4.10 -27.40 -37.94
C GLU A 384 3.52 -28.14 -39.15
N VAL A 385 2.23 -28.47 -39.11
CA VAL A 385 1.52 -29.06 -40.26
C VAL A 385 1.56 -28.13 -41.46
N ARG A 386 1.32 -26.84 -41.29
CA ARG A 386 1.37 -25.85 -42.38
C ARG A 386 2.77 -25.74 -42.98
N ARG A 387 3.80 -25.72 -42.13
CA ARG A 387 5.21 -25.65 -42.55
C ARG A 387 5.63 -26.88 -43.33
N MET A 388 5.28 -28.06 -42.82
CA MET A 388 5.64 -29.34 -43.41
C MET A 388 4.69 -29.80 -44.52
N PHE A 389 3.54 -29.12 -44.67
CA PHE A 389 2.49 -29.50 -45.62
C PHE A 389 3.03 -29.72 -47.03
N PRO A 390 3.88 -28.86 -47.63
CA PRO A 390 4.36 -29.10 -49.00
C PRO A 390 5.18 -30.40 -49.14
N ILE A 391 5.85 -30.82 -48.07
CA ILE A 391 6.64 -32.07 -48.05
C ILE A 391 5.70 -33.27 -47.88
N TRP A 392 4.76 -33.19 -46.95
CA TRP A 392 3.81 -34.27 -46.69
C TRP A 392 2.78 -34.42 -47.80
N GLU A 393 2.35 -33.33 -48.44
CA GLU A 393 1.51 -33.32 -49.62
C GLU A 393 2.16 -34.14 -50.72
N ARG A 394 3.43 -33.90 -51.06
CA ARG A 394 4.18 -34.71 -52.03
C ARG A 394 4.28 -36.17 -51.63
N TYR A 395 4.50 -36.44 -50.35
CA TYR A 395 4.56 -37.80 -49.84
C TYR A 395 3.22 -38.52 -49.96
N VAL A 396 2.12 -37.92 -49.48
CA VAL A 396 0.78 -38.50 -49.54
C VAL A 396 0.35 -38.68 -50.99
N SER A 397 0.59 -37.70 -51.86
CA SER A 397 0.31 -37.81 -53.30
C SER A 397 1.11 -38.94 -53.93
N SER A 398 2.41 -39.06 -53.66
CA SER A 398 3.24 -40.18 -54.16
C SER A 398 2.74 -41.54 -53.65
N VAL A 399 2.33 -41.61 -52.39
CA VAL A 399 1.74 -42.82 -51.82
C VAL A 399 0.41 -43.15 -52.52
N LEU A 400 -0.45 -42.15 -52.74
CA LEU A 400 -1.73 -42.31 -53.45
C LEU A 400 -1.58 -42.63 -54.95
N GLU A 401 -0.49 -42.20 -55.58
CA GLU A 401 -0.12 -42.61 -56.93
C GLU A 401 0.29 -44.08 -56.98
N SER A 402 0.99 -44.56 -55.94
CA SER A 402 1.40 -45.97 -55.83
C SER A 402 0.28 -46.89 -55.36
N LYS A 403 -0.65 -46.38 -54.54
CA LYS A 403 -1.78 -47.09 -53.96
C LYS A 403 -3.04 -46.25 -54.17
N SER A 404 -3.97 -46.72 -54.97
CA SER A 404 -5.23 -46.02 -55.27
C SER A 404 -6.06 -45.70 -54.02
N ILE A 405 -5.88 -46.45 -52.92
CA ILE A 405 -6.53 -46.25 -51.62
C ILE A 405 -5.53 -46.50 -50.49
N ILE A 406 -5.54 -45.63 -49.48
CA ILE A 406 -4.74 -45.80 -48.26
C ILE A 406 -5.53 -45.48 -46.99
N ARG A 407 -5.05 -45.99 -45.86
CA ARG A 407 -5.48 -45.56 -44.52
C ARG A 407 -4.53 -44.55 -43.91
N ALA A 408 -5.02 -43.76 -42.96
CA ALA A 408 -4.19 -42.79 -42.23
C ALA A 408 -2.99 -43.46 -41.57
N GLU A 409 -3.13 -44.69 -41.05
CA GLU A 409 -2.08 -45.44 -40.39
C GLU A 409 -0.89 -45.77 -41.31
N GLU A 410 -1.14 -45.88 -42.62
CA GLU A 410 -0.13 -46.20 -43.63
C GLU A 410 0.77 -45.00 -43.98
N LEU A 411 0.42 -43.80 -43.53
CA LEU A 411 1.23 -42.59 -43.68
C LEU A 411 2.37 -42.54 -42.65
N ALA A 412 3.24 -43.55 -42.65
CA ALA A 412 4.26 -43.77 -41.64
C ALA A 412 5.24 -42.59 -41.48
N ARG A 413 5.56 -41.86 -42.56
CA ARG A 413 6.45 -40.69 -42.53
C ARG A 413 5.82 -39.44 -41.92
N ILE A 414 4.52 -39.47 -41.65
CA ILE A 414 3.81 -38.40 -40.94
C ILE A 414 3.60 -38.91 -39.50
N PRO A 415 4.08 -38.18 -38.47
CA PRO A 415 3.80 -38.48 -37.08
C PRO A 415 2.31 -38.68 -36.81
N LYS A 416 1.98 -39.65 -35.94
CA LYS A 416 0.60 -40.12 -35.73
C LYS A 416 -0.37 -38.97 -35.44
N GLN A 417 0.03 -38.04 -34.59
CA GLN A 417 -0.78 -36.90 -34.16
C GLN A 417 -1.09 -35.87 -35.28
N TRP A 418 -0.45 -35.98 -36.45
CA TRP A 418 -0.57 -35.00 -37.54
C TRP A 418 -1.28 -35.55 -38.78
N ARG A 419 -1.50 -36.87 -38.85
CA ARG A 419 -2.00 -37.55 -40.05
C ARG A 419 -3.37 -37.03 -40.48
N ASP A 420 -4.35 -37.02 -39.57
CA ASP A 420 -5.70 -36.54 -39.87
C ASP A 420 -5.70 -35.06 -40.30
N ALA A 421 -4.90 -34.22 -39.65
CA ALA A 421 -4.80 -32.81 -39.99
C ALA A 421 -4.28 -32.59 -41.42
N VAL A 422 -3.30 -33.39 -41.86
CA VAL A 422 -2.76 -33.36 -43.24
C VAL A 422 -3.80 -33.85 -44.24
N ILE A 423 -4.47 -34.97 -43.93
CA ILE A 423 -5.50 -35.57 -44.80
C ILE A 423 -6.63 -34.57 -45.03
N ASP A 424 -7.17 -34.00 -43.96
CA ASP A 424 -8.26 -33.04 -44.05
C ASP A 424 -7.87 -31.80 -44.85
N ASN A 425 -6.63 -31.33 -44.74
CA ASN A 425 -6.14 -30.20 -45.53
C ASN A 425 -6.05 -30.56 -47.03
N MET A 426 -5.64 -31.79 -47.37
CA MET A 426 -5.68 -32.27 -48.75
C MET A 426 -7.12 -32.39 -49.27
N VAL A 427 -8.06 -32.86 -48.44
CA VAL A 427 -9.50 -32.96 -48.81
C VAL A 427 -10.10 -31.58 -49.03
N ASN A 428 -9.84 -30.61 -48.13
CA ASN A 428 -10.32 -29.23 -48.28
C ASN A 428 -9.78 -28.54 -49.53
N LYS A 429 -8.53 -28.86 -49.92
CA LYS A 429 -7.92 -28.41 -51.18
C LYS A 429 -8.38 -29.21 -52.41
N LYS A 430 -9.30 -30.16 -52.26
CA LYS A 430 -9.82 -31.06 -53.30
C LYS A 430 -8.72 -31.91 -53.97
N MET A 431 -7.65 -32.22 -53.24
CA MET A 431 -6.53 -33.05 -53.69
C MET A 431 -6.71 -34.52 -53.33
N ALA A 432 -7.62 -34.82 -52.39
CA ALA A 432 -7.97 -36.16 -51.96
C ALA A 432 -9.45 -36.24 -51.59
N ILE A 433 -9.96 -37.47 -51.52
CA ILE A 433 -11.31 -37.82 -51.10
C ILE A 433 -11.18 -38.72 -49.88
N ARG A 434 -11.84 -38.33 -48.77
CA ARG A 434 -11.98 -39.19 -47.59
C ARG A 434 -13.28 -39.96 -47.72
N LEU A 435 -13.17 -41.28 -47.78
CA LEU A 435 -14.31 -42.19 -47.80
C LEU A 435 -14.96 -42.26 -46.41
N PRO A 436 -16.26 -42.57 -46.30
CA PRO A 436 -16.97 -42.63 -45.01
C PRO A 436 -16.47 -43.68 -44.02
N ASP A 437 -15.62 -44.60 -44.47
CA ASP A 437 -14.94 -45.63 -43.66
C ASP A 437 -13.53 -45.19 -43.20
N GLY A 438 -13.14 -43.94 -43.49
CA GLY A 438 -11.86 -43.35 -43.10
C GLY A 438 -10.72 -43.56 -44.08
N ARG A 439 -10.92 -44.31 -45.17
CA ARG A 439 -9.91 -44.48 -46.23
C ARG A 439 -9.79 -43.23 -47.10
N ILE A 440 -8.64 -43.07 -47.74
CA ILE A 440 -8.27 -41.89 -48.51
C ILE A 440 -7.92 -42.31 -49.93
N ALA A 441 -8.45 -41.60 -50.92
CA ALA A 441 -8.16 -41.81 -52.34
C ALA A 441 -7.84 -40.46 -53.01
N ALA A 442 -6.98 -40.46 -54.05
CA ALA A 442 -6.68 -39.23 -54.80
C ALA A 442 -7.87 -38.78 -55.68
N LYS A 443 -8.60 -39.75 -56.25
CA LYS A 443 -9.75 -39.51 -57.14
C LYS A 443 -10.74 -40.64 -57.06
N LEU A 444 -11.99 -40.33 -57.38
CA LEU A 444 -13.03 -41.33 -57.50
C LEU A 444 -12.75 -42.16 -58.76
N THR A 445 -12.48 -43.45 -58.59
CA THR A 445 -12.28 -44.40 -59.69
C THR A 445 -13.14 -45.61 -59.44
N ARG A 446 -13.38 -46.40 -60.50
CA ARG A 446 -14.11 -47.66 -60.39
C ARG A 446 -13.51 -48.57 -59.32
N GLU A 447 -12.19 -48.70 -59.24
CA GLU A 447 -11.49 -49.49 -58.21
C GLU A 447 -11.79 -48.99 -56.78
N VAL A 448 -11.81 -47.67 -56.58
CA VAL A 448 -12.12 -47.04 -55.28
C VAL A 448 -13.56 -47.34 -54.86
N VAL A 449 -14.50 -47.19 -55.80
CA VAL A 449 -15.92 -47.45 -55.56
C VAL A 449 -16.19 -48.94 -55.36
N GLU A 450 -15.53 -49.82 -56.10
CA GLU A 450 -15.60 -51.28 -55.91
C GLU A 450 -15.06 -51.69 -54.54
N SER A 451 -13.93 -51.12 -54.12
CA SER A 451 -13.35 -51.37 -52.80
C SER A 451 -14.22 -50.83 -51.67
N TYR A 452 -14.91 -49.70 -51.88
CA TYR A 452 -15.86 -49.17 -50.92
C TYR A 452 -17.15 -50.01 -50.85
N LYS A 453 -17.69 -50.42 -52.01
CA LYS A 453 -18.82 -51.35 -52.13
C LYS A 453 -18.55 -52.66 -51.38
N LEU A 454 -17.34 -53.21 -51.52
CA LEU A 454 -16.93 -54.43 -50.80
C LEU A 454 -16.89 -54.23 -49.28
N GLU A 455 -16.40 -53.09 -48.79
CA GLU A 455 -16.38 -52.81 -47.35
C GLU A 455 -17.79 -52.62 -46.78
N VAL A 456 -18.66 -51.89 -47.48
CA VAL A 456 -20.07 -51.74 -47.10
C VAL A 456 -20.75 -53.12 -47.08
N LYS A 457 -20.50 -53.98 -48.08
CA LYS A 457 -21.00 -55.37 -48.09
C LYS A 457 -20.53 -56.15 -46.86
N ASN A 458 -19.23 -56.12 -46.57
CA ASN A 458 -18.66 -56.80 -45.41
C ASN A 458 -19.27 -56.30 -44.09
N ARG A 459 -19.56 -55.01 -43.98
CA ARG A 459 -20.23 -54.44 -42.80
C ARG A 459 -21.69 -54.92 -42.69
N ILE A 460 -22.46 -54.89 -43.78
CA ILE A 460 -23.82 -55.45 -43.80
C ILE A 460 -23.80 -56.93 -43.37
N ASP A 461 -22.90 -57.74 -43.92
CA ASP A 461 -22.78 -59.16 -43.58
C ASP A 461 -22.39 -59.39 -42.11
N ARG A 462 -21.52 -58.56 -41.55
CA ARG A 462 -21.18 -58.60 -40.11
C ARG A 462 -22.38 -58.22 -39.25
N THR A 463 -23.09 -57.15 -39.59
CA THR A 463 -24.27 -56.70 -38.84
C THR A 463 -25.39 -57.73 -38.91
N LEU A 464 -25.63 -58.36 -40.07
CA LEU A 464 -26.54 -59.50 -40.21
C LEU A 464 -26.16 -60.67 -39.30
N LYS A 465 -24.87 -61.04 -39.24
CA LYS A 465 -24.40 -62.08 -38.31
C LYS A 465 -24.63 -61.74 -36.84
N ILE A 466 -24.53 -60.45 -36.47
CA ILE A 466 -24.81 -59.99 -35.11
C ILE A 466 -26.32 -60.12 -34.83
N ILE A 467 -27.17 -59.64 -35.74
CA ILE A 467 -28.63 -59.75 -35.62
C ILE A 467 -29.06 -61.22 -35.45
N LEU A 468 -28.58 -62.13 -36.31
CA LEU A 468 -28.93 -63.55 -36.23
C LEU A 468 -28.51 -64.20 -34.90
N LYS A 469 -27.37 -63.76 -34.32
CA LYS A 469 -26.96 -64.20 -32.99
C LYS A 469 -27.88 -63.66 -31.90
N MET A 470 -28.29 -62.39 -31.99
CA MET A 470 -29.21 -61.77 -31.03
C MET A 470 -30.61 -62.37 -31.09
N GLU A 471 -31.09 -62.74 -32.28
CA GLU A 471 -32.33 -63.50 -32.45
C GLU A 471 -32.24 -64.89 -31.81
N GLY A 472 -31.09 -65.56 -31.93
CA GLY A 472 -30.81 -66.81 -31.20
C GLY A 472 -30.78 -66.64 -29.68
N MET A 473 -30.64 -65.41 -29.17
CA MET A 473 -30.73 -65.06 -27.75
C MET A 473 -32.14 -64.60 -27.34
N GLY A 474 -33.13 -64.65 -28.23
CA GLY A 474 -34.53 -64.31 -27.96
C GLY A 474 -34.90 -62.85 -28.19
N ILE A 475 -34.02 -62.02 -28.76
CA ILE A 475 -34.31 -60.62 -29.10
C ILE A 475 -34.86 -60.57 -30.53
N SER A 476 -36.12 -60.19 -30.71
CA SER A 476 -36.75 -60.09 -32.04
C SER A 476 -36.22 -58.87 -32.81
N LEU A 477 -35.54 -59.10 -33.93
CA LEU A 477 -34.93 -58.07 -34.78
C LEU A 477 -35.30 -58.25 -36.28
N VAL A 478 -36.43 -58.91 -36.54
CA VAL A 478 -36.91 -59.27 -37.89
C VAL A 478 -37.03 -58.06 -38.82
N GLY A 479 -37.36 -56.88 -38.27
CA GLY A 479 -37.44 -55.62 -39.03
C GLY A 479 -36.06 -55.17 -39.54
N GLN A 480 -35.06 -55.13 -38.67
CA GLN A 480 -33.69 -54.75 -38.99
C GLN A 480 -33.01 -55.78 -39.90
N GLU A 481 -33.31 -57.07 -39.73
CA GLU A 481 -32.82 -58.12 -40.64
C GLU A 481 -33.33 -57.90 -42.07
N LYS A 482 -34.63 -57.60 -42.23
CA LYS A 482 -35.23 -57.30 -43.53
C LYS A 482 -34.63 -56.04 -44.16
N GLU A 483 -34.47 -54.98 -43.38
CA GLU A 483 -33.84 -53.74 -43.87
C GLU A 483 -32.39 -53.96 -44.34
N LEU A 484 -31.59 -54.76 -43.63
CA LEU A 484 -30.24 -55.11 -44.06
C LEU A 484 -30.21 -55.94 -45.35
N LYS A 485 -31.14 -56.89 -45.53
CA LYS A 485 -31.28 -57.67 -46.78
C LYS A 485 -31.67 -56.77 -47.95
N ASP A 486 -32.56 -55.81 -47.73
CA ASP A 486 -32.95 -54.82 -48.72
C ASP A 486 -31.77 -53.89 -49.10
N LEU A 487 -30.96 -53.48 -48.11
CA LEU A 487 -29.72 -52.73 -48.36
C LEU A 487 -28.70 -53.56 -49.15
N LEU A 488 -28.54 -54.85 -48.84
CA LEU A 488 -27.64 -55.74 -49.57
C LEU A 488 -28.07 -55.91 -51.03
N SER A 489 -29.37 -56.08 -51.30
CA SER A 489 -29.91 -56.17 -52.65
C SER A 489 -29.67 -54.87 -53.44
N LYS A 490 -29.90 -53.71 -52.82
CA LYS A 490 -29.59 -52.39 -53.40
C LYS A 490 -28.09 -52.21 -53.68
N LEU A 491 -27.25 -52.69 -52.76
CA LEU A 491 -25.81 -52.66 -52.91
C LEU A 491 -25.38 -53.49 -54.13
N GLU A 492 -25.90 -54.71 -54.26
CA GLU A 492 -25.59 -55.59 -55.39
C GLU A 492 -26.04 -55.00 -56.73
N GLY A 493 -27.23 -54.37 -56.77
CA GLY A 493 -27.76 -53.67 -57.93
C GLY A 493 -27.11 -52.32 -58.26
N THR A 494 -26.14 -51.84 -57.48
CA THR A 494 -25.43 -50.58 -57.78
C THR A 494 -24.53 -50.77 -59.01
N ASP A 495 -24.88 -50.12 -60.13
CA ASP A 495 -24.09 -50.06 -61.36
C ASP A 495 -22.84 -49.20 -61.15
N LEU A 496 -21.69 -49.68 -61.65
CA LEU A 496 -20.37 -49.07 -61.51
C LEU A 496 -19.91 -48.37 -62.79
N SER A 497 -20.77 -48.31 -63.82
CA SER A 497 -20.50 -47.62 -65.09
C SER A 497 -20.35 -46.11 -64.91
N ASP A 498 -21.17 -45.52 -64.03
CA ASP A 498 -21.08 -44.14 -63.56
C ASP A 498 -20.57 -44.13 -62.10
N VAL A 499 -19.30 -43.78 -61.94
CA VAL A 499 -18.59 -43.84 -60.66
C VAL A 499 -19.18 -42.84 -59.65
N ASP A 500 -19.65 -41.67 -60.08
CA ASP A 500 -20.18 -40.63 -59.20
C ASP A 500 -21.59 -41.00 -58.70
N SER A 501 -22.43 -41.51 -59.60
CA SER A 501 -23.77 -42.02 -59.25
C SER A 501 -23.67 -43.25 -58.34
N ALA A 502 -22.76 -44.18 -58.66
CA ALA A 502 -22.48 -45.35 -57.83
C ALA A 502 -22.04 -44.96 -56.43
N TYR A 503 -21.10 -44.03 -56.31
CA TYR A 503 -20.60 -43.57 -55.02
C TYR A 503 -21.68 -42.87 -54.19
N SER A 504 -22.52 -42.05 -54.81
CA SER A 504 -23.66 -41.41 -54.15
C SER A 504 -24.66 -42.43 -53.58
N ALA A 505 -24.97 -43.49 -54.35
CA ALA A 505 -25.80 -44.59 -53.90
C ALA A 505 -25.16 -45.35 -52.72
N LEU A 506 -23.85 -45.61 -52.77
CA LEU A 506 -23.11 -46.25 -51.68
C LEU A 506 -23.11 -45.42 -50.39
N ILE A 507 -23.01 -44.09 -50.49
CA ILE A 507 -23.12 -43.19 -49.33
C ILE A 507 -24.50 -43.31 -48.69
N GLU A 508 -25.57 -43.33 -49.48
CA GLU A 508 -26.92 -43.46 -48.95
C GLU A 508 -27.14 -44.81 -48.25
N ILE A 509 -26.63 -45.90 -48.85
CA ILE A 509 -26.66 -47.24 -48.25
C ILE A 509 -25.87 -47.26 -46.93
N ASP A 510 -24.66 -46.70 -46.90
CA ASP A 510 -23.83 -46.65 -45.68
C ASP A 510 -24.48 -45.82 -44.58
N ARG A 511 -25.15 -44.71 -44.92
CA ARG A 511 -25.90 -43.89 -43.95
C ARG A 511 -27.02 -44.71 -43.30
N LYS A 512 -27.82 -45.42 -44.09
CA LYS A 512 -28.91 -46.28 -43.59
C LYS A 512 -28.36 -47.44 -42.75
N LEU A 513 -27.24 -48.03 -43.16
CA LEU A 513 -26.54 -49.05 -42.38
C LEU A 513 -26.10 -48.51 -41.00
N LYS A 514 -25.53 -47.30 -40.94
CA LYS A 514 -25.14 -46.65 -39.68
C LYS A 514 -26.33 -46.39 -38.76
N GLU A 515 -27.49 -46.00 -39.30
CA GLU A 515 -28.74 -45.84 -38.53
C GLU A 515 -29.16 -47.17 -37.89
N ILE A 516 -29.13 -48.27 -38.65
CA ILE A 516 -29.43 -49.62 -38.12
C ILE A 516 -28.42 -50.02 -37.04
N GLU A 517 -27.12 -49.82 -37.27
CA GLU A 517 -26.06 -50.12 -36.30
C GLU A 517 -26.22 -49.33 -34.99
N ASN A 518 -26.60 -48.05 -35.06
CA ASN A 518 -26.86 -47.22 -33.88
C ASN A 518 -28.09 -47.70 -33.12
N ASN A 519 -29.19 -48.01 -33.82
CA ASN A 519 -30.41 -48.55 -33.21
C ASN A 519 -30.13 -49.88 -32.49
N LEU A 520 -29.27 -50.74 -33.06
CA LEU A 520 -28.82 -51.98 -32.41
C LEU A 520 -27.99 -51.71 -31.15
N ARG A 521 -27.08 -50.73 -31.16
CA ARG A 521 -26.30 -50.35 -29.98
C ARG A 521 -27.18 -49.82 -28.85
N GLU A 522 -28.19 -49.02 -29.18
CA GLU A 522 -29.17 -48.54 -28.20
C GLU A 522 -30.02 -49.68 -27.61
N ALA A 523 -30.40 -50.65 -28.45
CA ALA A 523 -31.15 -51.83 -28.01
C ALA A 523 -30.33 -52.77 -27.11
N ILE A 524 -29.00 -52.80 -27.26
CA ILE A 524 -28.09 -53.58 -26.40
C ILE A 524 -27.78 -52.85 -25.09
N SER A 525 -27.85 -51.51 -25.08
CA SER A 525 -27.53 -50.70 -23.90
C SER A 525 -28.71 -50.54 -22.93
N LYS A 526 -29.91 -50.97 -23.34
CA LYS A 526 -31.12 -51.10 -22.52
C LYS A 526 -31.27 -52.54 -22.06
#